data_AF-A0A4R8LKU7-F1
#
_entry.id   AF-A0A4R8LKU7-F1
#
_cell.length_a   1.000
_cell.length_b   1.000
_cell.length_c   1.000
_cell.angle_alpha   90.00
_cell.angle_beta   90.00
_cell.angle_gamma   90.00
#
_symmetry.space_group_name_H-M   'P 1'
#
loop_
_entity.id
_entity.type
_entity.pdbx_description
1 polymer ?
#
loop_
_entity_poly.entity_id
_entity_poly.type
_entity_poly.pdbx_seq_one_letter_code
_entity_poly.pdbx_strand_id
1 'polypeptide(L)'
;MTINQSPQPAAHYQEDARVELLERIVDSALIAGHRHIKQFSRLAALARAIANEHISSEDRATLIGVVENIAHHAELDATLDMEFFGGVRAGQVIGRLVRMAGKRSTAQNTCVISASDPNVTKH
;
A
#
# COMPACT_ATOMS: atom_id res chain seq x y z
N MET A 1 27.15 -5.35 40.77
CA MET A 1 26.02 -5.73 39.89
C MET A 1 25.38 -4.45 39.40
N THR A 2 25.63 -4.06 38.16
CA THR A 2 24.95 -2.93 37.51
C THR A 2 24.19 -3.47 36.31
N ILE A 3 22.86 -3.33 36.38
CA ILE A 3 21.91 -3.91 35.44
C ILE A 3 21.91 -3.02 34.20
N ASN A 4 22.33 -3.57 33.06
CA ASN A 4 22.10 -3.00 31.74
C ASN A 4 20.58 -3.00 31.48
N GLN A 5 19.92 -1.85 31.60
CA GLN A 5 18.56 -1.67 31.10
C GLN A 5 18.64 -1.18 29.66
N SER A 6 18.34 -2.09 28.75
CA SER A 6 18.29 -1.91 27.29
C SER A 6 17.26 -0.84 26.86
N PRO A 7 17.46 -0.19 25.70
CA PRO A 7 16.48 0.75 25.12
C PRO A 7 15.31 -0.02 24.49
N GLN A 8 14.30 -0.39 25.30
CA GLN A 8 13.17 -1.23 24.88
C GLN A 8 11.83 -0.53 24.49
N PRO A 9 11.60 0.80 24.66
CA PRO A 9 10.30 1.38 24.27
C PRO A 9 10.09 1.52 22.75
N ALA A 10 11.13 1.94 22.01
CA ALA A 10 10.98 2.39 20.62
C ALA A 10 10.66 1.25 19.62
N ALA A 11 11.07 0.02 19.92
CA ALA A 11 10.84 -1.13 19.06
C ALA A 11 9.37 -1.57 19.04
N HIS A 12 8.69 -1.52 20.20
CA HIS A 12 7.28 -1.88 20.32
C HIS A 12 6.36 -0.90 19.57
N TYR A 13 6.56 0.41 19.74
CA TYR A 13 5.79 1.42 18.99
C TYR A 13 5.94 1.28 17.46
N GLN A 14 7.10 0.80 17.00
CA GLN A 14 7.37 0.62 15.58
C GLN A 14 6.69 -0.63 15.00
N GLU A 15 6.49 -1.67 15.82
CA GLU A 15 5.74 -2.87 15.45
C GLU A 15 4.24 -2.57 15.41
N ASP A 16 3.70 -1.89 16.42
CA ASP A 16 2.29 -1.53 16.50
C ASP A 16 1.87 -0.64 15.32
N ALA A 17 2.65 0.38 14.99
CA ALA A 17 2.40 1.25 13.84
C ALA A 17 2.45 0.50 12.49
N ARG A 18 3.24 -0.58 12.41
CA ARG A 18 3.32 -1.42 11.21
C ARG A 18 2.09 -2.31 11.09
N VAL A 19 1.60 -2.87 12.19
CA VAL A 19 0.38 -3.68 12.22
C VAL A 19 -0.81 -2.80 11.84
N GLU A 20 -0.95 -1.63 12.45
CA GLU A 20 -2.02 -0.67 12.13
C GLU A 20 -2.02 -0.25 10.65
N LEU A 21 -0.84 -0.03 10.05
CA LEU A 21 -0.73 0.27 8.63
C LEU A 21 -1.20 -0.90 7.76
N LEU A 22 -0.85 -2.14 8.12
CA LEU A 22 -1.28 -3.32 7.38
C LEU A 22 -2.80 -3.52 7.47
N GLU A 23 -3.39 -3.34 8.65
CA GLU A 23 -4.83 -3.39 8.85
C GLU A 23 -5.55 -2.37 7.96
N ARG A 24 -5.09 -1.11 7.94
CA ARG A 24 -5.67 -0.06 7.08
C ARG A 24 -5.56 -0.38 5.59
N ILE A 25 -4.46 -1.01 5.15
CA ILE A 25 -4.28 -1.42 3.75
C ILE A 25 -5.29 -2.53 3.41
N VAL A 26 -5.45 -3.52 4.28
CA VAL A 26 -6.39 -4.63 4.09
C VAL A 26 -7.83 -4.11 4.07
N ASP A 27 -8.22 -3.25 5.01
CA ASP A 27 -9.55 -2.64 5.05
C ASP A 27 -9.83 -1.83 3.78
N SER A 28 -8.86 -1.04 3.33
CA SER A 28 -8.99 -0.24 2.10
C SER A 28 -9.14 -1.15 0.86
N ALA A 29 -8.40 -2.25 0.79
CA ALA A 29 -8.53 -3.24 -0.28
C ALA A 29 -9.89 -3.94 -0.28
N LEU A 30 -10.42 -4.27 0.90
CA LEU A 30 -11.76 -4.85 1.03
C LEU A 30 -12.85 -3.86 0.60
N ILE A 31 -12.75 -2.59 1.00
CA ILE A 31 -13.70 -1.54 0.59
C ILE A 31 -13.68 -1.37 -0.93
N ALA A 32 -12.48 -1.25 -1.52
CA ALA A 32 -12.30 -1.18 -2.97
C ALA A 32 -12.92 -2.40 -3.67
N GLY A 33 -12.61 -3.61 -3.21
CA GLY A 33 -13.15 -4.85 -3.75
C GLY A 33 -14.68 -4.90 -3.75
N HIS A 34 -15.32 -4.54 -2.64
CA HIS A 34 -16.78 -4.49 -2.55
C HIS A 34 -17.41 -3.47 -3.51
N ARG A 35 -16.79 -2.30 -3.67
CA ARG A 35 -17.24 -1.26 -4.61
C ARG A 35 -17.19 -1.77 -6.05
N HIS A 36 -16.08 -2.39 -6.46
CA HIS A 36 -15.91 -2.98 -7.79
C HIS A 36 -16.92 -4.09 -8.08
N ILE A 37 -17.17 -4.99 -7.12
CA ILE A 37 -18.22 -6.03 -7.25
C ILE A 37 -19.60 -5.40 -7.52
N LYS A 38 -19.94 -4.33 -6.80
CA LYS A 38 -21.22 -3.64 -6.98
C LYS A 38 -21.32 -2.94 -8.33
N GLN A 39 -20.24 -2.34 -8.82
CA GLN A 39 -20.20 -1.70 -10.14
C GLN A 39 -20.32 -2.74 -11.27
N PHE A 40 -19.54 -3.82 -11.23
CA PHE A 40 -19.59 -4.87 -12.24
C PHE A 40 -20.92 -5.60 -12.28
N SER A 41 -21.55 -5.85 -11.13
CA SER A 41 -22.89 -6.46 -11.09
C SER A 41 -23.96 -5.56 -11.74
N ARG A 42 -23.87 -4.23 -11.54
CA ARG A 42 -24.75 -3.26 -12.22
C ARG A 42 -24.51 -3.23 -13.73
N LEU A 43 -23.26 -3.20 -14.17
CA LEU A 43 -22.90 -3.27 -15.58
C LEU A 43 -23.44 -4.56 -16.23
N ALA A 44 -23.26 -5.71 -15.57
CA ALA A 44 -23.77 -6.99 -16.06
C ALA A 44 -25.30 -7.05 -16.10
N ALA A 45 -26.00 -6.41 -15.17
CA ALA A 45 -27.46 -6.32 -15.18
C ALA A 45 -27.97 -5.46 -16.33
N LEU A 46 -27.34 -4.30 -16.56
CA LEU A 46 -27.70 -3.40 -17.67
C LEU A 46 -27.37 -4.00 -19.03
N ALA A 47 -26.22 -4.65 -19.18
CA ALA A 47 -25.87 -5.36 -20.41
C ALA A 47 -26.90 -6.45 -20.76
N ARG A 48 -27.40 -7.19 -19.76
CA ARG A 48 -28.48 -8.17 -19.95
C ARG A 48 -29.81 -7.49 -20.32
N ALA A 49 -30.13 -6.34 -19.73
CA ALA A 49 -31.32 -5.57 -20.10
C ALA A 49 -31.24 -5.08 -21.55
N ILE A 50 -30.07 -4.57 -21.98
CA ILE A 50 -29.79 -4.17 -23.36
C ILE A 50 -29.90 -5.36 -24.31
N ALA A 51 -29.45 -6.56 -23.91
CA ALA A 51 -29.54 -7.74 -24.77
C ALA A 51 -30.98 -8.23 -25.01
N ASN A 52 -31.98 -7.75 -24.25
CA ASN A 52 -33.37 -8.12 -24.46
C ASN A 52 -33.89 -7.54 -25.79
N GLU A 53 -34.53 -8.35 -26.62
CA GLU A 53 -35.07 -7.92 -27.93
C GLU A 53 -36.34 -7.07 -27.81
N HIS A 54 -36.98 -7.04 -26.64
CA HIS A 54 -38.28 -6.38 -26.42
C HIS A 54 -38.17 -4.93 -25.96
N ILE A 55 -36.97 -4.38 -25.78
CA ILE A 55 -36.77 -2.96 -25.42
C ILE A 55 -36.75 -2.08 -26.67
N SER A 56 -37.35 -0.89 -26.55
CA SER A 56 -37.34 0.09 -27.62
C SER A 56 -35.92 0.57 -27.93
N SER A 57 -35.72 1.13 -29.13
CA SER A 57 -34.42 1.70 -29.51
C SER A 57 -34.01 2.90 -28.64
N GLU A 58 -34.99 3.69 -28.19
CA GLU A 58 -34.77 4.85 -27.31
C GLU A 58 -34.35 4.40 -25.89
N ASP A 59 -35.04 3.42 -25.33
CA ASP A 59 -34.68 2.85 -24.03
C ASP A 59 -33.31 2.17 -24.10
N ARG A 60 -33.03 1.48 -25.20
CA ARG A 60 -31.71 0.85 -25.46
C ARG A 60 -30.60 1.90 -25.46
N ALA A 61 -30.77 3.02 -26.16
CA ALA A 61 -29.79 4.11 -26.19
C ALA A 61 -29.59 4.72 -24.80
N THR A 62 -30.68 4.93 -24.04
CA THR A 62 -30.63 5.42 -22.66
C THR A 62 -29.85 4.45 -21.76
N LEU A 63 -30.12 3.15 -21.85
CA LEU A 63 -29.41 2.13 -21.07
C LEU A 63 -27.92 2.06 -21.42
N ILE A 64 -27.55 2.22 -22.70
CA ILE A 64 -26.14 2.31 -23.13
C ILE A 64 -25.47 3.50 -22.45
N GLY A 65 -26.09 4.68 -22.45
CA GLY A 65 -25.53 5.86 -21.77
C GLY A 65 -25.36 5.65 -20.25
N VAL A 66 -26.29 4.93 -19.60
CA VAL A 66 -26.14 4.56 -18.17
C VAL A 66 -24.97 3.60 -17.96
N VAL A 67 -24.77 2.63 -18.86
CA VAL A 67 -23.62 1.70 -18.82
C VAL A 67 -22.30 2.46 -18.95
N GLU A 68 -22.19 3.35 -19.94
CA GLU A 68 -20.99 4.18 -20.14
C GLU A 68 -20.67 5.02 -18.90
N ASN A 69 -21.69 5.64 -18.31
CA ASN A 69 -21.51 6.44 -17.11
C ASN A 69 -21.01 5.59 -15.91
N ILE A 70 -21.59 4.41 -15.69
CA ILE A 70 -21.14 3.51 -14.61
C ILE A 70 -19.72 3.00 -14.88
N ALA A 71 -19.40 2.66 -16.13
CA ALA A 71 -18.07 2.20 -16.53
C ALA A 71 -17.03 3.29 -16.28
N HIS A 72 -17.32 4.54 -16.66
CA HIS A 72 -16.44 5.67 -16.42
C HIS A 72 -16.18 5.93 -14.93
N HIS A 73 -17.21 5.83 -14.09
CA HIS A 73 -17.03 5.96 -12.64
C HIS A 73 -16.21 4.80 -12.04
N ALA A 74 -16.41 3.57 -12.53
CA ALA A 74 -15.63 2.42 -12.10
C ALA A 74 -14.15 2.55 -12.50
N GLU A 75 -13.87 3.10 -13.68
CA GLU A 75 -12.52 3.41 -14.14
C GLU A 75 -11.83 4.47 -13.26
N LEU A 76 -12.54 5.55 -12.91
CA LEU A 76 -12.03 6.58 -12.01
C LEU A 76 -11.71 6.01 -10.63
N ASP A 77 -12.63 5.23 -10.04
CA ASP A 77 -12.43 4.57 -8.75
C ASP A 77 -11.23 3.60 -8.79
N ALA A 78 -11.10 2.82 -9.86
CA ALA A 78 -9.98 1.90 -10.04
C ALA A 78 -8.64 2.65 -10.17
N THR A 79 -8.64 3.81 -10.82
CA THR A 79 -7.45 4.66 -10.93
C THR A 79 -7.01 5.17 -9.57
N LEU A 80 -7.94 5.67 -8.76
CA LEU A 80 -7.65 6.12 -7.39
C LEU A 80 -7.13 4.99 -6.50
N ASP A 81 -7.72 3.79 -6.62
CA ASP A 81 -7.24 2.61 -5.90
C ASP A 81 -5.80 2.26 -6.31
N MET A 82 -5.49 2.31 -7.62
CA MET A 82 -4.14 2.07 -8.13
C MET A 82 -3.13 3.09 -7.61
N GLU A 83 -3.48 4.37 -7.59
CA GLU A 83 -2.62 5.43 -7.06
C GLU A 83 -2.36 5.22 -5.56
N PHE A 84 -3.39 4.91 -4.79
CA PHE A 84 -3.29 4.66 -3.36
C PHE A 84 -2.37 3.46 -3.06
N PHE A 85 -2.65 2.29 -3.64
CA PHE A 85 -1.84 1.09 -3.42
C PHE A 85 -0.43 1.23 -4.00
N GLY A 86 -0.28 1.93 -5.13
CA GLY A 86 1.01 2.28 -5.70
C GLY A 86 1.86 3.12 -4.75
N GLY A 87 1.26 4.16 -4.14
CA GLY A 87 1.90 5.01 -3.14
C GLY A 87 2.33 4.24 -1.89
N VAL A 88 1.46 3.38 -1.36
CA VAL A 88 1.78 2.48 -0.23
C VAL A 88 3.00 1.61 -0.53
N ARG A 89 3.02 0.96 -1.70
CA ARG A 89 4.15 0.13 -2.14
C ARG A 89 5.43 0.95 -2.29
N ALA A 90 5.36 2.14 -2.88
CA ALA A 90 6.51 3.02 -3.04
C ALA A 90 7.11 3.41 -1.66
N GLY A 91 6.26 3.78 -0.70
CA GLY A 91 6.69 4.08 0.67
C GLY A 91 7.40 2.92 1.34
N GLN A 92 6.90 1.69 1.17
CA GLN A 92 7.56 0.48 1.70
C GLN A 92 8.95 0.23 1.07
N VAL A 93 9.11 0.48 -0.24
CA VAL A 93 10.40 0.36 -0.93
C VAL A 93 11.39 1.40 -0.40
N ILE A 94 10.99 2.67 -0.31
CA ILE A 94 11.83 3.75 0.21
C ILE A 94 12.27 3.45 1.65
N GLY A 95 11.33 3.05 2.51
CA GLY A 95 11.64 2.68 3.89
C GLY A 95 12.65 1.52 4.00
N ARG A 96 12.61 0.54 3.08
CA ARG A 96 13.64 -0.52 3.02
C ARG A 96 15.00 0.02 2.59
N LEU A 97 15.04 0.87 1.55
CA LEU A 97 16.29 1.47 1.07
C LEU A 97 16.97 2.31 2.15
N VAL A 98 16.22 3.14 2.87
CA VAL A 98 16.75 3.96 3.98
C VAL A 98 17.30 3.08 5.09
N ARG A 99 16.59 2.02 5.51
CA ARG A 99 17.09 1.07 6.52
C ARG A 99 18.36 0.36 6.06
N MET A 100 18.46 -0.01 4.78
CA MET A 100 19.65 -0.65 4.23
C MET A 100 20.84 0.31 4.16
N ALA A 101 20.62 1.58 3.80
CA ALA A 101 21.65 2.60 3.77
C ALA A 101 22.17 2.91 5.19
N GLY A 102 21.28 3.07 6.18
CA GLY A 102 21.67 3.28 7.58
C GLY A 102 22.51 2.14 8.16
N LYS A 103 22.17 0.88 7.83
CA LYS A 103 22.96 -0.30 8.22
C LYS A 103 24.36 -0.35 7.58
N ARG A 104 24.53 0.19 6.36
CA ARG A 104 25.84 0.27 5.70
C ARG A 104 26.73 1.35 6.32
N SER A 105 26.17 2.50 6.69
CA SER A 105 26.94 3.56 7.37
C SER A 105 27.41 3.16 8.78
N THR A 106 26.61 2.42 9.55
CA THR A 106 27.06 1.90 10.86
C THR A 106 28.13 0.81 10.72
N ALA A 107 28.03 -0.06 9.72
CA ALA A 107 29.06 -1.07 9.45
C ALA A 107 30.42 -0.44 9.05
N GLN A 108 30.42 0.65 8.26
CA GLN A 108 31.65 1.37 7.91
C GLN A 108 32.26 2.09 9.12
N ASN A 109 31.45 2.71 9.98
CA ASN A 109 31.96 3.41 11.17
C ASN A 109 32.50 2.45 12.24
N THR A 110 32.00 1.21 12.32
CA THR A 110 32.50 0.21 13.27
C THR A 110 33.84 -0.39 12.81
N CYS A 111 34.09 -0.44 11.50
CA CYS A 111 35.38 -0.90 10.95
C CYS A 111 36.53 0.09 11.18
N VAL A 112 36.25 1.39 11.29
CA VAL A 112 37.27 2.42 11.52
C VAL A 112 37.67 2.51 13.01
N ILE A 113 36.74 2.25 13.94
CA ILE A 113 37.03 2.29 15.39
C ILE A 113 37.82 1.05 15.86
N SER A 114 37.74 -0.07 15.14
CA SER A 114 38.52 -1.28 15.50
C SER A 114 39.97 -1.28 14.99
N ALA A 115 40.42 -0.21 14.32
CA ALA A 115 41.78 -0.09 13.77
C ALA A 115 42.71 0.84 14.59
N SER A 116 42.27 1.35 15.75
CA SER A 116 43.13 2.06 16.69
C SER A 116 43.60 1.13 17.81
N ASP A 117 44.64 0.35 17.49
CA ASP A 117 45.47 -0.39 18.45
C ASP A 117 46.09 0.60 19.47
N PRO A 118 45.90 0.43 20.78
CA PRO A 118 46.63 1.18 21.80
C PRO A 118 47.88 0.40 22.17
N ASN A 119 48.89 0.37 21.29
CA ASN A 119 50.19 -0.17 21.64
C ASN A 119 51.28 0.90 21.50
N VAL A 120 51.28 1.83 22.46
CA VAL A 120 52.49 2.61 22.79
C VAL A 120 53.08 1.99 24.04
N THR A 121 53.98 1.04 23.80
CA THR A 121 54.84 0.39 24.78
C THR A 121 55.78 1.42 25.42
N LYS A 122 55.96 1.30 26.74
CA LYS A 122 56.99 1.98 27.55
C LYS A 122 58.38 1.84 26.92
N HIS A 123 59.16 2.92 26.92
CA HIS A 123 60.42 3.04 27.67
C HIS A 123 60.93 4.50 27.66
#